data_AF-A0A3P0NW84-F1
#
_entry.id   AF-A0A3P0NW84-F1
#
_cell.length_a   1.000
_cell.length_b   1.000
_cell.length_c   1.000
_cell.angle_alpha   90.00
_cell.angle_beta   90.00
_cell.angle_gamma   90.00
#
_symmetry.space_group_name_H-M   'P 1'
#
loop_
_entity.id
_entity.type
_entity.pdbx_description
1 polymer ?
#
loop_
_entity_poly.entity_id
_entity_poly.type
_entity_poly.pdbx_seq_one_letter_code
_entity_poly.pdbx_strand_id
1 'polypeptide(L)'
;MSDAALFLTARRGRSISVEALRLRLRAVDENRLSMEMFVLLLKWMEEHGSPHALDALYALNEQFGLRTSEADAEPSQDSSVALIAEALKIATHTGEVAESVRVALEDNVISEDEATTITTAARAQQRALDRLIQHLRTVVRSPKRLFVRD
;
A
#
# COMPACT_ATOMS: atom_id res chain seq x y z
N MET A 1 17.40 -4.00 -11.30
CA MET A 1 16.78 -4.51 -12.54
C MET A 1 17.32 -5.87 -12.99
N SER A 2 18.64 -6.12 -12.94
CA SER A 2 19.19 -7.45 -13.29
C SER A 2 18.57 -8.57 -12.47
N ASP A 3 18.44 -8.37 -11.17
CA ASP A 3 17.88 -9.34 -10.24
C ASP A 3 16.37 -9.60 -10.48
N ALA A 4 15.57 -8.55 -10.68
CA ALA A 4 14.16 -8.67 -11.04
C ALA A 4 13.95 -9.49 -12.34
N ALA A 5 14.81 -9.34 -13.34
CA ALA A 5 14.72 -10.12 -14.58
C ALA A 5 15.03 -11.61 -14.36
N LEU A 6 15.99 -11.92 -13.48
CA LEU A 6 16.30 -13.29 -13.06
C LEU A 6 15.13 -13.90 -12.28
N PHE A 7 14.55 -13.15 -11.33
CA PHE A 7 13.38 -13.57 -10.57
C PHE A 7 12.20 -13.91 -11.50
N LEU A 8 11.89 -13.02 -12.45
CA LEU A 8 10.83 -13.26 -13.43
C LEU A 8 11.12 -14.48 -14.30
N THR A 9 12.36 -14.65 -14.75
CA THR A 9 12.77 -15.81 -15.55
C THR A 9 12.55 -17.13 -14.79
N ALA A 10 12.96 -17.16 -13.52
CA ALA A 10 12.84 -18.34 -12.67
C ALA A 10 11.36 -18.71 -12.39
N ARG A 11 10.50 -17.72 -12.14
CA ARG A 11 9.10 -17.97 -11.76
C ARG A 11 8.15 -18.22 -12.93
N ARG A 12 8.42 -17.59 -14.08
CA ARG A 12 7.59 -17.74 -15.29
C ARG A 12 7.96 -18.96 -16.13
N GLY A 13 9.12 -19.57 -15.89
CA GLY A 13 9.67 -20.61 -16.75
C GLY A 13 10.02 -20.14 -18.17
N ARG A 14 10.07 -18.81 -18.39
CA ARG A 14 10.41 -18.18 -19.66
C ARG A 14 11.39 -17.05 -19.43
N SER A 15 12.52 -17.09 -20.13
CA SER A 15 13.55 -16.07 -20.01
C SER A 15 13.08 -14.69 -20.46
N ILE A 16 13.53 -13.67 -19.73
CA ILE A 16 13.41 -12.27 -20.11
C ILE A 16 14.74 -11.58 -19.88
N SER A 17 15.25 -10.85 -20.87
CA SER A 17 16.44 -10.03 -20.71
C SER A 17 16.11 -8.76 -19.92
N VAL A 18 17.11 -8.19 -19.26
CA VAL A 18 16.97 -6.91 -18.52
C VAL A 18 16.46 -5.80 -19.43
N GLU A 19 16.96 -5.75 -20.67
CA GLU A 19 16.56 -4.74 -21.65
C GLU A 19 15.11 -4.92 -22.11
N ALA A 20 14.67 -6.17 -22.35
CA ALA A 20 13.28 -6.45 -22.69
C ALA A 20 12.32 -6.09 -21.54
N LEU A 21 12.74 -6.31 -20.28
CA LEU A 21 11.98 -5.88 -19.11
C LEU A 21 11.91 -4.35 -19.04
N ARG A 22 13.02 -3.65 -19.27
CA ARG A 22 13.09 -2.18 -19.27
C ARG A 22 12.15 -1.57 -20.31
N LEU A 23 12.13 -2.09 -21.53
CA LEU A 23 11.23 -1.62 -22.60
C LEU A 23 9.76 -1.82 -22.23
N ARG A 24 9.41 -2.96 -21.65
CA ARG A 24 8.04 -3.26 -21.18
C ARG A 24 7.57 -2.33 -20.06
N LEU A 25 8.44 -2.02 -19.11
CA LEU A 25 8.14 -1.08 -18.02
C LEU A 25 7.93 0.36 -18.51
N ARG A 26 8.61 0.73 -19.60
CA ARG A 26 8.48 2.05 -20.22
C ARG A 26 7.39 2.13 -21.30
N ALA A 27 6.69 1.02 -21.57
CA ALA A 27 5.69 0.90 -22.63
C ALA A 27 6.19 1.36 -24.03
N VAL A 28 7.45 1.08 -24.35
CA VAL A 28 8.08 1.46 -25.64
C VAL A 28 7.69 0.45 -26.73
N ASP A 29 7.38 0.94 -27.93
CA ASP A 29 7.12 0.15 -29.15
C ASP A 29 6.11 -1.00 -28.94
N GLU A 30 4.95 -0.68 -28.36
CA GLU A 30 3.86 -1.63 -28.07
C GLU A 30 4.20 -2.76 -27.10
N ASN A 31 5.42 -2.80 -26.54
CA ASN A 31 5.79 -3.78 -25.52
C ASN A 31 5.06 -3.49 -24.22
N ARG A 32 3.95 -4.20 -24.01
CA ARG A 32 3.16 -4.10 -22.77
C ARG A 32 3.64 -5.08 -21.73
N LEU A 33 3.64 -4.61 -20.48
CA LEU A 33 3.77 -5.47 -19.31
C LEU A 33 2.48 -6.29 -19.17
N SER A 34 2.60 -7.62 -19.10
CA SER A 34 1.42 -8.45 -18.81
C SER A 34 1.04 -8.35 -17.33
N MET A 35 -0.23 -8.58 -17.00
CA MET A 35 -0.71 -8.57 -15.62
C MET A 35 0.05 -9.59 -14.74
N GLU A 36 0.35 -10.77 -15.28
CA GLU A 36 1.17 -11.79 -14.61
C GLU A 36 2.56 -11.25 -14.24
N MET A 37 3.25 -10.58 -15.17
CA MET A 37 4.56 -9.98 -14.90
C MET A 37 4.45 -8.85 -13.87
N PHE A 38 3.39 -8.05 -13.93
CA PHE A 38 3.12 -7.00 -12.96
C PHE A 38 3.01 -7.59 -11.55
N VAL A 39 2.18 -8.61 -11.35
CA VAL A 39 2.02 -9.28 -10.05
C VAL A 39 3.34 -9.88 -9.55
N LEU A 40 4.13 -10.51 -10.42
CA LEU A 40 5.43 -11.07 -10.03
C LEU A 40 6.45 -9.98 -9.67
N LEU A 41 6.41 -8.81 -10.31
CA LEU A 41 7.24 -7.67 -9.95
C LEU A 41 6.85 -7.10 -8.60
N LEU A 42 5.56 -6.98 -8.29
CA LEU A 42 5.09 -6.58 -6.94
C LEU A 42 5.63 -7.55 -5.88
N LYS A 43 5.51 -8.87 -6.11
CA LYS A 43 6.05 -9.89 -5.21
C LYS A 43 7.56 -9.78 -5.03
N TRP A 44 8.30 -9.60 -6.12
CA TRP A 44 9.74 -9.37 -6.04
C TRP A 44 10.06 -8.13 -5.20
N MET A 45 9.34 -7.02 -5.42
CA MET A 45 9.52 -5.79 -4.63
C MET A 45 9.21 -5.99 -3.15
N GLU A 46 8.14 -6.73 -2.81
CA GLU A 46 7.80 -7.08 -1.42
C GLU A 46 8.87 -7.97 -0.78
N GLU A 47 9.30 -9.04 -1.46
CA GLU A 47 10.34 -9.96 -0.98
C GLU A 47 11.68 -9.24 -0.74
N HIS A 48 11.96 -8.16 -1.49
CA HIS A 48 13.16 -7.34 -1.36
C HIS A 48 12.96 -6.12 -0.45
N GLY A 49 11.82 -6.02 0.24
CA GLY A 49 11.56 -4.96 1.23
C GLY A 49 11.43 -3.55 0.63
N SER A 50 11.02 -3.43 -0.63
CA SER A 50 10.83 -2.12 -1.25
C SER A 50 9.67 -1.37 -0.58
N PRO A 51 9.89 -0.15 -0.05
CA PRO A 51 8.82 0.63 0.57
C PRO A 51 7.72 1.04 -0.42
N HIS A 52 8.01 1.00 -1.72
CA HIS A 52 7.12 1.36 -2.82
C HIS A 52 6.49 0.16 -3.51
N ALA A 53 6.61 -1.05 -2.94
CA ALA A 53 6.16 -2.29 -3.57
C ALA A 53 4.69 -2.24 -4.01
N LEU A 54 3.83 -1.58 -3.24
CA LEU A 54 2.39 -1.50 -3.51
C LEU A 54 1.96 -0.22 -4.23
N ASP A 55 2.87 0.73 -4.47
CA ASP A 55 2.54 2.05 -4.99
C ASP A 55 1.90 2.00 -6.37
N ALA A 56 2.43 1.12 -7.23
CA ALA A 56 1.88 0.89 -8.56
C ALA A 56 0.50 0.21 -8.52
N LEU A 57 0.25 -0.66 -7.52
CA LEU A 57 -1.07 -1.28 -7.33
C LEU A 57 -2.09 -0.24 -6.86
N TYR A 58 -1.71 0.65 -5.95
CA TYR A 58 -2.58 1.76 -5.52
C TYR A 58 -2.90 2.71 -6.67
N ALA A 59 -1.90 3.10 -7.47
CA ALA A 59 -2.11 3.95 -8.64
C ALA A 59 -3.02 3.28 -9.69
N LEU A 60 -2.86 1.97 -9.90
CA LEU A 60 -3.75 1.19 -10.77
C LEU A 60 -5.19 1.20 -10.25
N ASN A 61 -5.38 0.92 -8.96
CA ASN A 61 -6.70 0.90 -8.34
C ASN A 61 -7.40 2.26 -8.45
N GLU A 62 -6.67 3.35 -8.23
CA GLU A 62 -7.20 4.72 -8.30
C GLU A 62 -7.78 5.03 -9.69
N GLN A 63 -7.13 4.60 -10.77
CA GLN A 63 -7.64 4.77 -12.14
C GLN A 63 -9.01 4.14 -12.37
N PHE A 64 -9.37 3.10 -11.61
CA PHE A 64 -10.64 2.41 -11.69
C PHE A 64 -11.57 2.70 -10.49
N GLY A 65 -11.20 3.64 -9.62
CA GLY A 65 -11.96 3.94 -8.39
C GLY A 65 -12.02 2.77 -7.40
N LEU A 66 -11.08 1.83 -7.47
CA LEU A 66 -11.00 0.68 -6.58
C LEU A 66 -10.20 1.04 -5.32
N ARG A 67 -10.50 0.36 -4.21
CA ARG A 67 -9.66 0.39 -2.99
C ARG A 67 -9.34 -1.02 -2.56
N THR A 68 -8.06 -1.27 -2.28
CA THR A 68 -7.61 -2.56 -1.74
C THR A 68 -7.61 -2.47 -0.22
N SER A 69 -8.32 -3.39 0.42
CA SER A 69 -8.23 -3.64 1.86
C SER A 69 -7.30 -4.83 2.10
N GLU A 70 -6.58 -4.82 3.22
CA GLU A 70 -5.90 -6.03 3.71
C GLU A 70 -6.93 -7.15 3.90
N ALA A 71 -6.64 -8.33 3.34
CA ALA A 71 -7.57 -9.46 3.33
C ALA A 71 -7.65 -10.17 4.69
N ASP A 72 -6.54 -10.17 5.44
CA ASP A 72 -6.39 -10.88 6.71
C ASP A 72 -5.79 -9.94 7.76
N ALA A 73 -6.63 -9.19 8.46
CA ALA A 73 -6.26 -8.82 9.82
C ALA A 73 -6.52 -10.07 10.65
N GLU A 74 -5.45 -10.71 11.15
CA GLU A 74 -5.59 -11.76 12.17
C GLU A 74 -6.59 -11.27 13.22
N PRO A 75 -7.55 -12.10 13.65
CA PRO A 75 -8.55 -11.68 14.61
C PRO A 75 -7.83 -11.33 15.92
N SER A 76 -7.60 -10.02 16.13
CA SER A 76 -7.02 -9.51 17.35
C SER A 76 -7.86 -10.03 18.52
N GLN A 77 -7.21 -10.63 19.51
CA GLN A 77 -7.87 -10.93 20.77
C GLN A 77 -8.36 -9.58 21.35
N ASP A 78 -9.68 -9.39 21.38
CA ASP A 78 -10.44 -8.16 21.57
C ASP A 78 -10.40 -7.09 20.47
N SER A 79 -11.24 -7.31 19.45
CA SER A 79 -11.53 -6.35 18.37
C SER A 79 -11.97 -4.95 18.83
N SER A 80 -12.48 -4.81 20.05
CA SER A 80 -12.90 -3.52 20.65
C SER A 80 -11.70 -2.66 21.07
N VAL A 81 -10.68 -3.28 21.67
CA VAL A 81 -9.42 -2.62 22.04
C VAL A 81 -8.65 -2.24 20.77
N ALA A 82 -8.65 -3.13 19.77
CA ALA A 82 -8.09 -2.84 18.46
C ALA A 82 -8.77 -1.64 17.78
N LEU A 83 -10.10 -1.49 17.90
CA LEU A 83 -10.83 -0.34 17.36
C LEU A 83 -10.35 1.00 17.96
N ILE A 84 -10.18 1.05 19.29
CA ILE A 84 -9.68 2.24 19.99
C ILE A 84 -8.23 2.53 19.59
N ALA A 85 -7.38 1.51 19.59
CA ALA A 85 -5.97 1.64 19.21
C ALA A 85 -5.83 2.17 17.76
N GLU A 86 -6.64 1.67 16.83
CA GLU A 86 -6.59 2.10 15.45
C GLU A 86 -7.14 3.53 15.26
N ALA A 87 -8.19 3.91 16.00
CA ALA A 87 -8.68 5.29 16.02
C ALA A 87 -7.61 6.29 16.52
N LEU A 88 -6.85 5.92 17.56
CA LEU A 88 -5.72 6.73 18.05
C LEU A 88 -4.60 6.83 17.02
N LYS A 89 -4.25 5.73 16.34
CA LYS A 89 -3.26 5.77 15.25
C LYS A 89 -3.71 6.69 14.13
N ILE A 90 -4.98 6.68 13.74
CA ILE A 90 -5.51 7.59 12.71
C ILE A 90 -5.26 9.05 13.10
N ALA A 91 -5.50 9.42 14.36
CA ALA A 91 -5.21 10.78 14.84
C ALA A 91 -3.72 11.14 14.70
N THR A 92 -2.81 10.24 15.05
CA THR A 92 -1.36 10.44 14.88
C THR A 92 -0.99 10.64 13.41
N HIS A 93 -1.40 9.74 12.53
CA HIS A 93 -1.10 9.84 11.09
C HIS A 93 -1.72 11.10 10.47
N THR A 94 -2.87 11.55 10.96
CA THR A 94 -3.48 12.82 10.51
C THR A 94 -2.57 14.00 10.82
N GLY A 95 -1.93 14.01 12.00
CA GLY A 95 -0.93 15.01 12.36
C GLY A 95 0.34 14.94 11.50
N GLU A 96 0.84 13.73 11.24
CA GLU A 96 2.02 13.52 10.39
C GLU A 96 1.81 14.00 8.95
N VAL A 97 0.64 13.72 8.37
CA VAL A 97 0.26 14.22 7.03
C VAL A 97 0.21 15.74 7.03
N ALA A 98 -0.46 16.34 8.03
CA ALA A 98 -0.58 17.80 8.13
C ALA A 98 0.80 18.48 8.24
N GLU A 99 1.70 17.92 9.06
CA GLU A 99 3.05 18.46 9.21
C GLU A 99 3.88 18.30 7.93
N SER A 100 3.78 17.14 7.26
CA SER A 100 4.49 16.88 5.99
C SER A 100 4.07 17.88 4.90
N VAL A 101 2.77 18.18 4.82
CA VAL A 101 2.24 19.20 3.90
C VAL A 101 2.68 20.60 4.31
N ARG A 102 2.68 20.92 5.61
CA ARG A 102 3.12 22.23 6.11
C ARG A 102 4.57 22.51 5.75
N VAL A 103 5.47 21.54 6.00
CA VAL A 103 6.90 21.64 5.69
C VAL A 103 7.13 21.79 4.20
N ALA A 104 6.49 20.96 3.37
CA ALA A 104 6.64 20.99 1.91
C ALA A 104 6.08 22.27 1.23
N LEU A 105 5.36 23.11 1.97
CA LEU A 105 4.82 24.37 1.48
C LEU A 105 5.62 25.59 2.00
N GLU A 106 6.68 25.39 2.79
CA GLU A 106 7.47 26.49 3.37
C GLU A 106 8.16 27.35 2.30
N ASP A 107 8.64 26.74 1.22
CA ASP A 107 9.31 27.43 0.11
C ASP A 107 8.39 27.67 -1.11
N ASN A 108 7.11 27.30 -1.00
CA ASN A 108 6.09 27.30 -2.06
C ASN A 108 6.43 26.44 -3.29
N VAL A 109 7.35 25.47 -3.19
CA VAL A 109 7.71 24.57 -4.28
C VAL A 109 7.78 23.13 -3.77
N ILE A 110 6.80 22.30 -4.13
CA ILE A 110 6.81 20.89 -3.77
C ILE A 110 7.80 20.14 -4.67
N SER A 111 8.87 19.61 -4.08
CA SER A 111 9.83 18.72 -4.71
C SER A 111 9.29 17.28 -4.87
N GLU A 112 9.96 16.47 -5.71
CA GLU A 112 9.59 15.06 -5.91
C GLU A 112 9.74 14.23 -4.63
N ASP A 113 10.77 14.52 -3.83
CA ASP A 113 10.99 13.87 -2.54
C ASP A 113 9.87 14.22 -1.55
N GLU A 114 9.46 15.49 -1.47
CA GLU A 114 8.35 15.92 -0.61
C GLU A 114 7.01 15.35 -1.04
N ALA A 115 6.74 15.32 -2.35
CA ALA A 115 5.55 14.67 -2.91
C ALA A 115 5.52 13.18 -2.52
N THR A 116 6.68 12.52 -2.54
CA THR A 116 6.84 11.13 -2.09
C THR A 116 6.55 10.99 -0.60
N THR A 117 7.13 11.84 0.25
CA THR A 117 6.90 11.84 1.71
C THR A 117 5.42 12.04 2.06
N ILE A 118 4.76 13.05 1.46
CA ILE A 118 3.33 13.31 1.65
C ILE A 118 2.50 12.11 1.21
N THR A 119 2.82 11.52 0.05
CA THR A 119 2.09 10.36 -0.48
C THR A 119 2.23 9.15 0.45
N THR A 120 3.43 8.88 0.97
CA THR A 120 3.67 7.80 1.92
C THR A 120 2.88 7.99 3.21
N ALA A 121 2.88 9.21 3.78
CA ALA A 121 2.11 9.53 4.98
C ALA A 121 0.60 9.40 4.75
N ALA A 122 0.09 9.93 3.63
CA ALA A 122 -1.32 9.83 3.27
C ALA A 122 -1.78 8.37 3.07
N ARG A 123 -0.95 7.54 2.42
CA ARG A 123 -1.22 6.10 2.26
C ARG A 123 -1.20 5.34 3.58
N ALA A 124 -0.36 5.73 4.54
CA ALA A 124 -0.38 5.15 5.88
C ALA A 124 -1.72 5.46 6.60
N GLN A 125 -2.20 6.70 6.49
CA GLN A 125 -3.51 7.10 7.02
C GLN A 125 -4.66 6.34 6.36
N GLN A 126 -4.66 6.18 5.03
CA GLN A 126 -5.66 5.38 4.31
C GLN A 126 -5.72 3.94 4.84
N ARG A 127 -4.57 3.28 4.99
CA ARG A 127 -4.49 1.92 5.56
C ARG A 127 -5.04 1.84 6.98
N ALA A 128 -4.79 2.85 7.81
CA ALA A 128 -5.35 2.89 9.16
C ALA A 128 -6.89 3.00 9.16
N LEU A 129 -7.46 3.80 8.25
CA LEU A 129 -8.91 3.89 8.06
C LEU A 129 -9.51 2.57 7.56
N ASP A 130 -8.86 1.89 6.62
CA ASP A 130 -9.31 0.59 6.12
C ASP A 130 -9.31 -0.47 7.23
N ARG A 131 -8.26 -0.52 8.07
CA ARG A 131 -8.21 -1.39 9.26
C ARG A 131 -9.32 -1.07 10.26
N LEU A 132 -9.62 0.21 10.52
CA LEU A 132 -10.73 0.61 11.38
C LEU A 132 -12.08 0.07 10.85
N ILE A 133 -12.33 0.20 9.54
CA ILE A 133 -13.54 -0.33 8.89
C ILE A 133 -13.61 -1.85 9.05
N GLN A 134 -12.49 -2.56 8.91
CA GLN A 134 -12.42 -4.01 9.10
C GLN A 134 -12.71 -4.40 10.55
N HIS A 135 -12.07 -3.78 11.54
CA HIS A 135 -12.32 -4.03 12.95
C HIS A 135 -13.79 -3.79 13.31
N LEU A 136 -14.39 -2.71 12.80
CA LEU A 136 -15.80 -2.42 12.99
C LEU A 136 -16.69 -3.53 12.45
N ARG A 137 -16.42 -4.02 11.22
CA ARG A 137 -17.15 -5.16 10.62
C ARG A 137 -17.01 -6.43 11.46
N THR A 138 -15.82 -6.69 12.01
CA THR A 138 -15.58 -7.86 12.87
C THR A 138 -16.36 -7.76 14.19
N VAL A 139 -16.35 -6.60 14.85
CA VAL A 139 -17.13 -6.34 16.08
C VAL A 139 -18.63 -6.54 15.83
N VAL A 140 -19.16 -6.03 14.72
CA VAL A 140 -20.57 -6.21 14.34
C VAL A 140 -20.92 -7.68 14.09
N ARG A 141 -20.03 -8.45 13.47
CA ARG A 141 -20.23 -9.89 13.18
C ARG A 141 -20.07 -10.79 14.40
N SER A 142 -19.39 -10.34 15.45
CA SER A 142 -19.15 -11.10 16.67
C SER A 142 -19.39 -10.21 17.90
N PRO A 143 -20.66 -9.89 18.22
CA PRO A 143 -21.00 -9.00 19.31
C PRO A 143 -20.70 -9.66 20.66
N LYS A 144 -19.47 -9.51 21.15
CA LYS A 144 -19.17 -9.66 22.58
C LYS A 144 -19.74 -8.43 23.30
N ARG A 145 -20.30 -8.61 24.50
CA ARG A 145 -20.80 -7.49 25.32
C ARG A 145 -19.67 -6.50 25.54
N LEU A 146 -19.80 -5.30 24.96
CA LEU A 146 -18.72 -4.32 24.90
C LEU A 146 -18.40 -3.67 26.25
N PHE A 147 -19.33 -3.72 27.22
CA PHE A 147 -19.12 -3.22 28.57
C PHE A 147 -20.03 -3.99 29.53
N VAL A 148 -19.48 -4.50 30.63
CA VAL A 148 -20.28 -4.76 31.84
C VAL A 148 -20.40 -3.40 32.52
N ARG A 149 -21.62 -2.85 32.59
CA ARG A 149 -21.90 -1.72 33.47
C ARG A 149 -21.93 -2.25 34.89
N ASP A 150 -21.00 -1.80 35.73
CA ASP A 150 -21.14 -1.86 37.19
C ASP A 150 -22.25 -0.91 37.66
#